data_AF-A0A924AQ58-F1
#
_entry.id   AF-A0A924AQ58-F1
#
_cell.length_a   1.000
_cell.length_b   1.000
_cell.length_c   1.000
_cell.angle_alpha   90.00
_cell.angle_beta   90.00
_cell.angle_gamma   90.00
#
_symmetry.space_group_name_H-M   'P 1'
#
loop_
_entity.id
_entity.type
_entity.pdbx_description
1 polymer ?
#
loop_
_entity_poly.entity_id
_entity_poly.type
_entity_poly.pdbx_seq_one_letter_code
_entity_poly.pdbx_strand_id
1 'polypeptide(L)' 'MLDVRPDEVSAVLRQQLSNSLTDVQLEEVGTVLQVGDGVARIYGLTKAQAGELLEFEGG' A
#
# COMPACT_ATOMS: atom_id res chain seq x y z
N MET A 1 -29.93 -14.66 11.95
CA MET A 1 -29.87 -13.21 11.69
C MET A 1 -28.51 -12.77 12.21
N LEU A 2 -27.65 -12.19 11.37
CA LEU A 2 -26.28 -11.87 11.76
C LEU A 2 -26.30 -10.86 12.92
N ASP A 3 -25.97 -11.32 14.13
CA ASP A 3 -25.67 -10.49 15.28
C ASP A 3 -24.26 -9.89 15.12
N VAL A 4 -24.10 -8.95 14.16
CA VAL A 4 -22.90 -8.11 14.12
C VAL A 4 -22.96 -7.20 15.34
N ARG A 5 -22.17 -7.51 16.36
CA ARG A 5 -22.07 -6.70 17.57
C ARG A 5 -21.34 -5.40 17.21
N PRO A 6 -21.99 -4.23 17.32
CA PRO A 6 -21.37 -2.95 16.95
C PRO A 6 -20.14 -2.61 17.81
N ASP A 7 -20.04 -3.17 19.02
CA ASP A 7 -18.87 -3.06 19.90
C ASP A 7 -17.60 -3.66 19.27
N GLU A 8 -17.70 -4.81 18.60
CA GLU A 8 -16.53 -5.44 17.96
C GLU A 8 -16.07 -4.65 16.74
N VAL A 9 -17.02 -4.16 15.93
CA VAL A 9 -16.72 -3.30 14.77
C VAL A 9 -16.06 -1.99 15.23
N SER A 10 -16.56 -1.40 16.32
CA SER A 10 -16.01 -0.18 16.89
C SER A 10 -14.61 -0.40 17.48
N ALA A 11 -14.37 -1.55 18.09
CA ALA A 11 -13.05 -1.91 18.62
C ALA A 11 -12.03 -2.13 17.49
N VAL A 12 -12.40 -2.83 16.41
CA VAL A 12 -11.53 -3.05 15.25
C VAL A 12 -11.18 -1.73 14.56
N LEU A 13 -12.16 -0.85 14.36
CA LEU A 13 -11.92 0.48 13.77
C LEU A 13 -10.99 1.34 14.64
N ARG A 14 -11.16 1.33 15.96
CA ARG A 14 -10.28 2.05 16.91
C ARG A 14 -8.86 1.48 16.90
N GLN A 15 -8.72 0.16 16.79
CA GLN A 15 -7.42 -0.51 16.72
C GLN A 15 -6.69 -0.19 15.41
N GLN A 16 -7.41 -0.15 14.28
CA GLN A 16 -6.84 0.28 13.00
C GLN A 16 -6.38 1.74 13.05
N LEU A 17 -7.23 2.65 13.55
CA LEU A 17 -6.86 4.07 13.72
C LEU A 17 -5.65 4.28 14.65
N SER A 18 -5.51 3.44 15.67
CA SER A 18 -4.37 3.50 16.60
C SER A 18 -3.08 2.99 15.96
N ASN A 19 -3.17 1.97 15.09
CA ASN A 19 -2.03 1.44 14.35
C ASN A 19 -1.65 2.29 13.12
N SER A 20 -2.55 3.12 12.61
CA SER A 20 -2.31 3.98 11.44
C SER A 20 -1.36 5.16 11.71
N LEU A 21 -0.89 5.37 12.94
CA LEU A 21 -0.38 6.69 13.31
C LEU A 21 1.09 6.96 12.99
N THR A 22 2.00 6.01 12.81
CA THR A 22 3.41 6.41 12.60
C THR A 22 4.33 5.30 12.07
N ASP A 23 3.92 4.54 11.05
CA ASP A 23 4.93 3.77 10.30
C ASP A 23 5.53 4.69 9.23
N VAL A 24 6.56 5.46 9.61
CA VAL A 24 7.38 6.21 8.65
C VAL A 24 8.21 5.18 7.91
N GLN A 25 7.59 4.47 6.97
CA GLN A 25 8.29 3.58 6.07
C GLN A 25 9.08 4.44 5.08
N LEU A 26 10.39 4.21 5.05
CA LEU A 26 11.28 4.80 4.06
C LEU A 26 11.01 4.11 2.72
N GLU A 27 10.06 4.66 1.98
CA GLU A 27 9.70 4.19 0.65
C GLU A 27 10.70 4.72 -0.39
N GLU A 28 11.10 3.86 -1.33
CA GLU A 28 11.86 4.28 -2.48
C GLU A 28 10.90 4.65 -3.61
N VAL A 29 10.98 5.88 -4.11
CA VAL A 29 10.10 6.37 -5.18
C VAL A 29 10.85 6.33 -6.51
N GLY A 30 10.21 5.74 -7.52
CA GLY A 30 10.67 5.75 -8.91
C GLY A 30 9.78 6.61 -9.80
N THR A 31 10.28 6.99 -10.97
CA THR A 31 9.51 7.72 -11.98
C THR A 31 9.24 6.82 -13.18
N VAL A 32 7.96 6.70 -13.58
CA VAL A 32 7.58 5.94 -14.77
C VAL A 32 7.97 6.74 -16.02
N LEU A 33 8.81 6.16 -16.87
CA LEU A 33 9.22 6.77 -18.14
C LEU A 33 8.28 6.39 -19.29
N GLN A 34 7.77 5.16 -19.27
CA GLN A 34 6.93 4.62 -20.35
C GLN A 34 5.99 3.55 -19.80
N VAL A 35 4.76 3.49 -20.32
CA VAL A 35 3.81 2.42 -20.08
C VAL A 35 3.29 1.92 -21.42
N GLY A 36 3.20 0.61 -21.61
CA GLY A 36 2.62 -0.01 -22.81
C GLY A 36 2.34 -1.49 -22.59
N ASP A 37 1.19 -1.98 -23.06
CA ASP A 37 0.78 -3.39 -23.02
C ASP A 37 0.96 -4.07 -21.65
N GLY A 38 0.63 -3.34 -20.57
CA GLY A 38 0.78 -3.84 -19.19
C GLY A 38 2.22 -3.88 -18.67
N VAL A 39 3.18 -3.35 -19.41
CA VAL A 39 4.59 -3.22 -19.02
C VAL A 39 4.93 -1.75 -18.79
N ALA A 40 5.43 -1.44 -17.60
CA ALA A 40 5.95 -0.11 -17.26
C ALA A 40 7.48 -0.12 -17.21
N ARG A 41 8.12 0.91 -17.77
CA ARG A 41 9.55 1.18 -17.62
C ARG A 41 9.72 2.28 -16.58
N ILE A 42 10.34 1.94 -15.47
CA ILE A 42 10.53 2.84 -14.33
C ILE A 42 12.02 3.16 -14.21
N TYR A 43 12.32 4.42 -13.92
CA TYR A 43 13.66 4.89 -13.57
C TYR A 43 13.72 5.18 -12.07
N GLY A 44 14.78 4.71 -11.41
CA GLY A 44 14.91 4.72 -9.94
C GLY A 44 14.79 3.31 -9.38
N LEU A 45 14.22 3.18 -8.18
CA LEU A 45 13.98 1.89 -7.50
C LEU A 45 15.24 1.00 -7.43
N THR A 46 16.36 1.60 -7.03
CA THR A 46 17.67 0.96 -6.94
C THR A 46 17.73 -0.19 -5.95
N LYS A 47 16.87 -0.22 -4.93
CA LYS A 47 16.78 -1.30 -3.94
C LYS A 47 15.67 -2.29 -4.24
N ALA A 48 14.86 -2.07 -5.28
CA ALA A 48 13.78 -2.98 -5.62
C ALA A 48 14.33 -4.36 -6.00
N GLN A 49 13.67 -5.39 -5.48
CA GLN A 49 14.05 -6.78 -5.70
C GLN A 49 13.29 -7.39 -6.88
N ALA A 50 13.90 -8.39 -7.52
CA ALA A 50 13.24 -9.13 -8.59
C ALA A 50 12.01 -9.87 -8.04
N GLY A 51 10.83 -9.58 -8.60
CA GLY A 51 9.55 -10.15 -8.15
C GLY A 51 8.89 -9.40 -7.01
N GLU A 52 9.42 -8.23 -6.62
CA GLU A 52 8.74 -7.32 -5.70
C GLU A 52 7.51 -6.69 -6.36
N LEU A 53 6.45 -6.50 -5.57
CA LEU A 53 5.22 -5.86 -6.02
C LEU A 53 5.40 -4.34 -5.89
N LEU A 54 5.25 -3.62 -7.00
CA LEU A 54 5.32 -2.17 -7.00
C LEU A 54 3.89 -1.61 -6.97
N GLU A 55 3.65 -0.69 -6.04
CA GLU A 55 2.43 0.09 -6.00
C GLU A 55 2.58 1.33 -6.88
N PHE A 56 1.59 1.57 -7.73
CA PHE A 56 1.54 2.76 -8.58
C PHE A 56 0.59 3.77 -7.96
N GLU A 57 0.76 5.07 -8.24
CA GLU A 57 -0.13 6.12 -7.71
C GLU A 57 -1.63 5.93 -8.09
N GLY A 58 -1.91 5.06 -9.07
CA GLY A 58 -3.28 4.73 -9.50
C GLY A 58 -3.93 3.53 -8.80
N GLY A 59 -3.20 2.82 -7.93
CA GLY A 59 -3.64 1.57 -7.28
C GLY A 59 -3.29 0.32 -8.06
#